data_AF-A0A1I4D582-F1
#
_entry.id   AF-A0A1I4D582-F1
#
_cell.length_a   1.000
_cell.length_b   1.000
_cell.length_c   1.000
_cell.angle_alpha   90.00
_cell.angle_beta   90.00
_cell.angle_gamma   90.00
#
_symmetry.space_group_name_H-M   'P 1'
#
loop_
_entity.id
_entity.type
_entity.pdbx_description
1 polymer ?
#
loop_
_entity_poly.entity_id
_entity_poly.type
_entity_poly.pdbx_seq_one_letter_code
_entity_poly.pdbx_strand_id
1 'polypeptide(L)'
;MLVQWTGFETVRVPVTHESRGHGKSGYNFRRLLRLGLNIALSYSDKPLMLVVSLALCSAVLAIGVAAYSIMSYVEGKTQVAGFTSIVASVWLIGSAMLGSIGVVGLYVGRLFNSAKGRPHFVIAEKVGKQ
;
A
#
# COMPACT_ATOMS: atom_id res chain seq x y z
N MET A 1 -18.26 -0.68 0.27
CA MET A 1 -17.64 -1.52 1.34
C MET A 1 -18.29 -1.35 2.71
N LEU A 2 -18.77 -0.17 3.14
CA LEU A 2 -19.43 -0.02 4.44
C LEU A 2 -20.67 -0.95 4.61
N VAL A 3 -21.55 -0.99 3.60
CA VAL A 3 -22.73 -1.88 3.58
C VAL A 3 -22.37 -3.36 3.42
N GLN A 4 -21.21 -3.68 2.84
CA GLN A 4 -20.74 -5.07 2.76
C GLN A 4 -20.15 -5.57 4.08
N TRP A 5 -19.65 -4.67 4.92
CA TRP A 5 -19.07 -5.04 6.22
C TRP A 5 -20.14 -5.51 7.22
N THR A 6 -21.39 -5.06 7.07
CA THR A 6 -22.48 -5.43 7.98
C THR A 6 -22.99 -6.86 7.77
N GLY A 7 -22.66 -7.50 6.64
CA GLY A 7 -22.91 -8.93 6.41
C GLY A 7 -24.38 -9.34 6.20
N PHE A 8 -25.30 -8.39 6.16
CA PHE A 8 -26.73 -8.66 5.94
C PHE A 8 -27.06 -8.95 4.47
N GLU A 9 -28.15 -9.66 4.24
CA GLU A 9 -28.69 -9.87 2.90
C GLU A 9 -28.96 -8.53 2.22
N THR A 10 -28.36 -8.35 1.04
CA THR A 10 -28.45 -7.10 0.27
C THR A 10 -29.00 -7.40 -1.11
N VAL A 11 -30.09 -6.73 -1.50
CA VAL A 11 -30.66 -6.79 -2.85
C VAL A 11 -30.31 -5.52 -3.62
N ARG A 12 -30.05 -5.64 -4.93
CA ARG A 12 -29.86 -4.49 -5.82
C ARG A 12 -31.13 -4.27 -6.62
N VAL A 13 -31.73 -3.10 -6.49
CA VAL A 13 -32.92 -2.71 -7.26
C VAL A 13 -32.48 -1.78 -8.39
N PRO A 14 -32.70 -2.15 -9.67
CA PRO A 14 -32.41 -1.25 -10.78
C PRO A 14 -33.39 -0.07 -10.76
N VAL A 15 -32.86 1.14 -10.80
CA VAL A 15 -33.64 2.38 -10.87
C VAL A 15 -33.18 3.15 -12.10
N THR A 16 -34.13 3.55 -12.94
CA THR A 16 -33.86 4.40 -14.09
C THR A 16 -33.72 5.84 -13.61
N HIS A 17 -32.55 6.43 -13.77
CA HIS A 17 -32.32 7.84 -13.43
C HIS A 17 -32.55 8.72 -14.67
N GLU A 18 -33.35 9.77 -14.54
CA GLU A 18 -33.49 10.78 -15.59
C GLU A 18 -32.18 11.55 -15.83
N SER A 19 -32.03 12.06 -17.04
CA SER A 19 -30.91 12.94 -17.39
C SER A 19 -30.95 14.19 -16.52
N ARG A 20 -29.80 14.58 -15.96
CA ARG A 20 -29.72 15.78 -15.11
C ARG A 20 -29.98 17.04 -15.93
N GLY A 21 -30.96 17.85 -15.53
CA GLY A 21 -31.27 19.13 -16.18
C GLY A 21 -30.21 20.22 -15.99
N HIS A 22 -29.45 20.19 -14.89
CA HIS A 22 -28.39 21.17 -14.61
C HIS A 22 -27.20 20.55 -13.85
N GLY A 23 -26.00 21.11 -14.07
CA GLY A 23 -24.77 20.76 -13.37
C GLY A 23 -23.83 19.80 -14.13
N LYS A 24 -22.53 19.84 -13.80
CA LYS A 24 -21.53 18.92 -14.35
C LYS A 24 -21.42 17.68 -13.45
N SER A 25 -21.24 16.50 -14.06
CA SER A 25 -21.02 15.26 -13.31
C SER A 25 -19.84 15.40 -12.35
N GLY A 26 -20.07 15.10 -11.06
CA GLY A 26 -19.00 15.05 -10.06
C GLY A 26 -18.00 13.90 -10.29
N TYR A 27 -18.31 12.98 -11.19
CA TYR A 27 -17.53 11.78 -11.54
C TYR A 27 -16.52 12.05 -12.66
N ASN A 28 -15.54 12.91 -12.39
CA ASN A 28 -14.38 13.03 -13.27
C ASN A 28 -13.42 11.85 -13.00
N PHE A 29 -12.72 11.35 -14.02
CA PHE A 29 -11.78 10.22 -13.92
C PHE A 29 -10.79 10.40 -12.75
N ARG A 30 -10.23 11.61 -12.57
CA ARG A 30 -9.34 11.94 -11.44
C ARG A 30 -10.02 11.80 -10.08
N ARG A 31 -11.30 12.18 -9.96
CA ARG A 31 -12.08 12.05 -8.72
C ARG A 31 -12.44 10.60 -8.44
N LEU A 32 -12.78 9.83 -9.45
CA LEU A 32 -13.01 8.39 -9.37
C LEU A 32 -11.74 7.64 -8.92
N LEU A 33 -10.58 7.98 -9.50
CA LEU A 33 -9.31 7.36 -9.14
C LEU A 33 -8.90 7.72 -7.71
N ARG A 34 -9.07 8.98 -7.29
CA ARG A 34 -8.87 9.41 -5.90
C ARG A 34 -9.82 8.68 -4.94
N LEU A 35 -11.10 8.50 -5.32
CA LEU A 35 -12.08 7.77 -4.52
C LEU A 35 -11.65 6.30 -4.36
N GLY A 36 -11.22 5.65 -5.43
CA GLY A 36 -10.72 4.27 -5.39
C GLY A 36 -9.49 4.12 -4.48
N LEU A 37 -8.52 5.03 -4.60
CA LEU A 37 -7.34 5.05 -3.73
C LEU A 37 -7.71 5.26 -2.26
N ASN A 38 -8.59 6.21 -1.96
CA ASN A 38 -9.05 6.45 -0.59
C ASN A 38 -9.76 5.21 0.00
N ILE A 39 -10.56 4.51 -0.79
CA ILE A 39 -11.22 3.26 -0.36
C ILE A 39 -10.17 2.16 -0.12
N ALA A 40 -9.22 1.98 -1.03
CA ALA A 40 -8.16 0.97 -0.90
C ALA A 40 -7.29 1.21 0.34
N LEU A 41 -6.90 2.47 0.60
CA LEU A 41 -6.15 2.88 1.78
C LEU A 41 -6.94 2.73 3.08
N SER A 42 -8.27 2.98 3.04
CA SER A 42 -9.11 2.94 4.24
C SER A 42 -9.56 1.54 4.65
N TYR A 43 -9.58 0.58 3.73
CA TYR A 43 -10.13 -0.76 3.97
C TYR A 43 -9.13 -1.90 3.73
N SER A 44 -7.87 -1.61 3.42
CA SER A 44 -6.89 -2.64 3.11
C SER A 44 -5.47 -2.29 3.57
N ASP A 45 -4.77 -3.27 4.11
CA ASP A 45 -3.34 -3.19 4.45
C ASP A 45 -2.42 -3.44 3.23
N LYS A 46 -3.01 -3.69 2.05
CA LYS A 46 -2.29 -3.92 0.78
C LYS A 46 -1.31 -2.80 0.37
N PRO A 47 -1.64 -1.51 0.50
CA PRO A 47 -0.70 -0.43 0.16
C PRO A 47 0.59 -0.49 0.98
N LEU A 48 0.47 -0.95 2.22
CA LEU A 48 1.55 -1.11 3.19
C LEU A 48 2.45 -2.29 2.84
N MET A 49 1.84 -3.43 2.47
CA MET A 49 2.58 -4.57 1.94
C MET A 49 3.33 -4.23 0.64
N LEU A 50 2.78 -3.33 -0.17
CA LEU A 50 3.45 -2.83 -1.38
C LEU A 50 4.79 -2.15 -1.07
N VAL A 51 4.83 -1.29 -0.04
CA VAL A 51 6.08 -0.62 0.39
C VAL A 51 7.12 -1.63 0.86
N VAL A 52 6.72 -2.64 1.63
CA VAL A 52 7.62 -3.71 2.08
C VAL A 52 8.15 -4.53 0.90
N SER A 53 7.28 -4.85 -0.08
CA SER A 53 7.71 -5.54 -1.30
C SER A 53 8.68 -4.71 -2.14
N LEU A 54 8.50 -3.38 -2.19
CA LEU A 54 9.42 -2.44 -2.84
C LEU A 54 10.77 -2.40 -2.13
N ALA A 55 10.78 -2.39 -0.79
CA ALA A 55 12.01 -2.42 0.00
C ALA A 55 12.81 -3.72 -0.23
N LEU A 56 12.12 -4.86 -0.35
CA LEU A 56 12.75 -6.14 -0.66
C LEU A 56 13.32 -6.14 -2.08
N CYS A 57 12.57 -5.61 -3.05
CA CYS A 57 13.02 -5.47 -4.43
C CYS A 57 14.24 -4.53 -4.53
N SER A 58 14.22 -3.40 -3.82
CA SER A 58 15.37 -2.48 -3.78
C SER A 58 16.59 -3.09 -3.12
N ALA A 59 16.41 -3.93 -2.09
CA ALA A 59 17.52 -4.67 -1.46
C ALA A 59 18.19 -5.65 -2.44
N VAL A 60 17.41 -6.36 -3.24
CA VAL A 60 17.95 -7.25 -4.30
C VAL A 60 18.71 -6.44 -5.35
N LEU A 61 18.15 -5.31 -5.78
CA LEU A 61 18.83 -4.40 -6.71
C LEU A 61 20.13 -3.84 -6.12
N ALA A 62 20.14 -3.49 -4.83
CA ALA A 62 21.33 -3.00 -4.13
C ALA A 62 22.46 -4.03 -4.15
N ILE A 63 22.14 -5.32 -3.95
CA ILE A 63 23.12 -6.41 -4.06
C ILE A 63 23.66 -6.51 -5.49
N GLY A 64 22.80 -6.43 -6.51
CA GLY A 64 23.22 -6.45 -7.91
C GLY A 64 24.13 -5.28 -8.28
N VAL A 65 23.78 -4.06 -7.86
CA VAL A 65 24.59 -2.86 -8.07
C VAL A 65 25.93 -2.97 -7.33
N ALA A 66 25.93 -3.45 -6.09
CA ALA A 66 27.16 -3.66 -5.32
C ALA A 66 28.08 -4.68 -6.01
N ALA A 67 27.54 -5.80 -6.49
CA ALA A 67 28.31 -6.80 -7.25
C ALA A 67 28.90 -6.22 -8.54
N TYR A 68 28.10 -5.50 -9.33
CA TYR A 68 28.56 -4.82 -10.54
C TYR A 68 29.67 -3.80 -10.26
N SER A 69 29.50 -3.01 -9.20
CA SER A 69 30.51 -2.04 -8.76
C SER A 69 31.81 -2.72 -8.35
N ILE A 70 31.77 -3.83 -7.62
CA ILE A 70 32.96 -4.61 -7.25
C ILE A 70 33.65 -5.18 -8.50
N MET A 71 32.91 -5.74 -9.45
CA MET A 71 33.48 -6.26 -10.70
C MET A 71 34.18 -5.14 -11.50
N SER A 72 33.53 -3.97 -11.62
CA SER A 72 34.12 -2.80 -12.30
C SER A 72 35.40 -2.29 -11.61
N TYR A 73 35.51 -2.46 -10.28
CA TYR A 73 36.70 -2.13 -9.52
C TYR A 73 37.86 -3.10 -9.81
N VAL A 74 37.57 -4.40 -9.86
CA VAL A 74 38.58 -5.44 -10.18
C VAL A 74 39.06 -5.33 -11.63
N GLU A 75 38.18 -4.97 -12.56
CA GLU A 75 38.53 -4.76 -13.98
C GLU A 75 39.29 -3.44 -14.25
N GLY A 76 39.54 -2.62 -13.22
CA GLY A 76 40.28 -1.35 -13.35
C GLY A 76 39.52 -0.26 -14.13
N LYS A 77 38.22 -0.44 -14.39
CA LYS A 77 37.37 0.53 -15.13
C LYS A 77 36.93 1.72 -14.28
N THR A 78 36.96 1.59 -12.96
CA THR A 78 36.68 2.71 -12.05
C THR A 78 37.88 3.65 -11.94
N GLN A 79 37.83 4.77 -12.65
CA GLN A 79 38.85 5.82 -12.63
C GLN A 79 38.81 6.69 -11.37
N VAL A 80 37.72 6.64 -10.59
CA VAL A 80 37.52 7.47 -9.40
C VAL A 80 37.60 6.61 -8.14
N ALA A 81 38.61 6.87 -7.31
CA ALA A 81 38.77 6.21 -6.02
C ALA A 81 37.56 6.48 -5.11
N GLY A 82 37.05 5.42 -4.46
CA GLY A 82 35.94 5.52 -3.51
C GLY A 82 34.52 5.56 -4.12
N PHE A 83 34.37 5.68 -5.45
CA PHE A 83 33.04 5.63 -6.07
C PHE A 83 32.29 4.34 -5.78
N THR A 84 33.00 3.21 -5.85
CA THR A 84 32.48 1.86 -5.58
C THR A 84 31.91 1.72 -4.17
N SER A 85 32.62 2.23 -3.16
CA SER A 85 32.18 2.13 -1.76
C SER A 85 31.04 3.11 -1.46
N ILE A 86 31.03 4.30 -2.07
CA ILE A 86 29.95 5.28 -1.90
C ILE A 86 28.65 4.74 -2.50
N VAL A 87 28.68 4.22 -3.73
CA VAL A 87 27.48 3.68 -4.38
C VAL A 87 26.94 2.48 -3.59
N ALA A 88 27.80 1.55 -3.19
CA ALA A 88 27.39 0.38 -2.41
C ALA A 88 26.77 0.78 -1.05
N SER A 89 27.38 1.72 -0.32
CA SER A 89 26.88 2.18 0.97
C SER A 89 25.54 2.93 0.87
N VAL A 90 25.39 3.82 -0.12
CA VAL A 90 24.12 4.55 -0.34
C VAL A 90 22.97 3.60 -0.67
N TRP A 91 23.20 2.62 -1.55
CA TRP A 91 22.17 1.64 -1.92
C TRP A 91 21.79 0.71 -0.78
N LEU A 92 22.77 0.28 0.02
CA LEU A 92 22.55 -0.58 1.19
C LEU A 92 21.75 0.18 2.27
N ILE A 93 22.20 1.38 2.62
CA ILE A 93 21.54 2.22 3.62
C ILE A 93 20.13 2.61 3.15
N GLY A 94 19.98 3.01 1.89
CA GLY A 94 18.68 3.39 1.31
C GLY A 94 17.66 2.24 1.36
N SER A 95 18.08 1.01 1.05
CA SER A 95 17.22 -0.17 1.14
C SER A 95 16.85 -0.51 2.58
N ALA A 96 17.79 -0.38 3.52
CA ALA A 96 17.53 -0.57 4.96
C ALA A 96 16.55 0.48 5.52
N MET A 97 16.65 1.73 5.05
CA MET A 97 15.75 2.82 5.44
C MET A 97 14.32 2.59 4.91
N LEU A 98 14.18 2.18 3.65
CA LEU A 98 12.90 1.78 3.07
C LEU A 98 12.27 0.61 3.84
N GLY A 99 13.08 -0.39 4.22
CA GLY A 99 12.63 -1.51 5.05
C GLY A 99 12.10 -1.05 6.41
N SER A 100 12.84 -0.18 7.10
CA SER A 100 12.45 0.40 8.38
C SER A 100 11.11 1.16 8.28
N ILE A 101 10.93 1.98 7.23
CA ILE A 101 9.68 2.70 6.98
C ILE A 101 8.55 1.72 6.70
N GLY A 102 8.79 0.65 5.94
CA GLY A 102 7.81 -0.41 5.69
C GLY A 102 7.31 -1.09 6.98
N VAL A 103 8.23 -1.39 7.91
CA VAL A 103 7.89 -1.97 9.22
C VAL A 103 7.06 -0.99 10.04
N VAL A 104 7.50 0.25 10.18
CA VAL A 104 6.73 1.29 10.89
C VAL A 104 5.34 1.45 10.27
N GLY A 105 5.27 1.46 8.94
CA GLY A 105 4.03 1.44 8.19
C GLY A 105 3.11 0.33 8.67
N LEU A 106 3.57 -0.93 8.64
CA LEU A 106 2.79 -2.11 9.09
C LEU A 106 2.23 -1.93 10.51
N TYR A 107 3.00 -1.39 11.44
CA TYR A 107 2.53 -1.10 12.80
C TYR A 107 1.46 -0.02 12.82
N VAL A 108 1.64 1.07 12.08
CA VAL A 108 0.64 2.15 11.97
C VAL A 108 -0.66 1.64 11.34
N GLY A 109 -0.59 0.78 10.31
CA GLY A 109 -1.76 0.15 9.71
C GLY A 109 -2.55 -0.71 10.72
N ARG A 110 -1.84 -1.52 11.52
CA ARG A 110 -2.45 -2.29 12.61
C ARG A 110 -3.09 -1.38 13.66
N LEU A 111 -2.39 -0.31 14.06
CA LEU A 111 -2.92 0.67 15.02
C LEU A 111 -4.21 1.32 14.48
N PHE A 112 -4.25 1.67 13.21
CA PHE A 112 -5.44 2.25 12.56
C PHE A 112 -6.61 1.26 12.52
N ASN A 113 -6.35 -0.03 12.29
CA ASN A 113 -7.37 -1.06 12.35
C ASN A 113 -7.90 -1.27 13.79
N SER A 114 -7.02 -1.24 14.79
CA SER A 114 -7.42 -1.33 16.21
C SER A 114 -8.21 -0.10 16.67
N ALA A 115 -7.81 1.11 16.24
CA ALA A 115 -8.48 2.37 16.59
C ALA A 115 -9.90 2.47 16.00
N LYS A 116 -10.19 1.78 14.89
CA LYS A 116 -11.54 1.71 14.33
C LYS A 116 -12.54 0.95 15.19
N GLY A 117 -12.09 0.17 16.19
CA GLY A 117 -12.97 -0.51 17.13
C GLY A 117 -14.02 -1.41 16.49
N ARG A 118 -13.74 -1.99 15.31
CA ARG A 118 -14.71 -2.82 14.60
C ARG A 118 -14.99 -4.10 15.41
N PRO A 119 -16.24 -4.37 15.83
CA PRO A 119 -16.56 -5.57 16.58
C PRO A 119 -16.18 -6.81 15.77
N HIS A 120 -15.60 -7.82 16.44
CA HIS A 120 -15.12 -9.05 15.81
C HIS A 120 -16.25 -9.90 15.18
N PHE A 121 -17.49 -9.68 15.61
CA PHE A 121 -18.67 -10.37 15.11
C PHE A 121 -19.89 -9.45 15.15
N VAL A 122 -20.82 -9.66 14.23
CA VAL A 122 -22.15 -9.05 14.23
C VAL A 122 -23.15 -10.19 14.42
N ILE A 123 -23.96 -10.12 15.47
CA ILE A 123 -25.00 -11.12 15.73
C ILE A 123 -26.15 -10.85 14.75
N ALA A 124 -26.36 -11.75 13.80
CA ALA A 124 -27.43 -11.63 12.82
C ALA A 124 -28.80 -12.01 13.39
N GLU A 125 -28.85 -13.07 14.20
CA GLU A 125 -30.06 -13.56 14.84
C GLU A 125 -29.69 -14.25 16.16
N LYS A 126 -30.48 -14.00 17.22
CA LYS A 126 -30.32 -14.67 18.53
C LYS A 126 -31.55 -15.54 18.76
N VAL A 127 -31.40 -16.86 18.68
CA VAL A 127 -32.48 -17.81 18.92
C VAL A 127 -32.47 -18.18 20.42
N GLY A 128 -33.41 -17.62 21.18
CA GLY A 128 -33.58 -17.87 22.64
C GLY A 128 -33.71 -16.61 23.49
N LYS A 129 -34.52 -16.65 24.57
CA LYS A 129 -34.80 -15.50 25.45
C LYS A 129 -33.75 -15.38 26.57
N GLN A 130 -33.10 -14.21 26.57
CA GLN A 130 -32.06 -13.67 27.47
C GLN A 130 -30.90 -14.58 27.83
#